data_AF-A0ABD1GZ67-F1
#
_entry.id   AF-A0ABD1GZ67-F1
#
_cell.length_a   1.000
_cell.length_b   1.000
_cell.length_c   1.000
_cell.angle_alpha   90.00
_cell.angle_beta   90.00
_cell.angle_gamma   90.00
#
_symmetry.space_group_name_H-M   'P 1'
#
loop_
_entity.id
_entity.type
_entity.pdbx_description
1 polymer ?
#
loop_
_entity_poly.entity_id
_entity_poly.type
_entity_poly.pdbx_seq_one_letter_code
_entity_poly.pdbx_strand_id
1 'polypeptide(L)'
;MRIYSQPNPFQRLYCPLPHMPSTISRTVAVIGAGPAGLIAALELRREGHRVSVYEREDKLGGTWLYSPQTETDHGKPGRDPRRFPGHEEVLEYLRDFAKEFGLEEMVRYGREVWDVGMAADDRRWVVKSRRRDGGDGDGDNEVYDAVVVCSSHFSEPRVADVPGVDEWPGKQIHSHNYRVPDPFCDQVVVLIGSAASADDISRDIARVAKEVHVASRSAPINKIGKISGHDNIWLHSMIKSVHRDGTVAFHDGDQTIADVILHCTGYKYFFPFLEKNNAVNVEDNRVGPLYQHVFPPTLAPWLSFVGLPWKVAPFPQFELQTKWIAGVLSGRITLESTEEMTADIEAFYSSLEAAGIPKRYTHRMEDSQYEYDDWLAAKSGSPPVEEWRKEMYLVTGRRRMSMPDTYRDEWEDEDLRSLAYQEFNLLKLSV
;
A
#
# COMPACT_ATOMS: atom_id res chain seq x y z
N MET A 1 2.54 -26.46 -4.29
CA MET A 1 1.58 -26.71 -5.40
C MET A 1 0.19 -26.29 -4.92
N ARG A 2 -0.61 -25.37 -5.46
CA ARG A 2 -0.53 -24.35 -6.52
C ARG A 2 -1.77 -23.44 -6.29
N ILE A 3 -1.67 -22.28 -5.63
CA ILE A 3 -2.74 -21.25 -5.75
C ILE A 3 -2.48 -20.43 -7.03
N TYR A 4 -1.20 -20.20 -7.36
CA TYR A 4 -0.76 -19.31 -8.43
C TYR A 4 -0.18 -19.99 -9.69
N SER A 5 -0.14 -21.33 -9.75
CA SER A 5 0.46 -22.08 -10.89
C SER A 5 -0.52 -22.95 -11.69
N GLN A 6 -1.82 -22.70 -11.57
CA GLN A 6 -2.83 -23.31 -12.44
C GLN A 6 -3.05 -22.43 -13.68
N PRO A 7 -3.45 -22.99 -14.84
CA PRO A 7 -3.46 -22.26 -16.12
C PRO A 7 -4.39 -21.05 -16.21
N ASN A 8 -5.19 -20.77 -15.18
CA ASN A 8 -5.98 -19.54 -15.07
C ASN A 8 -6.53 -19.38 -13.63
N PRO A 9 -5.83 -18.68 -12.71
CA PRO A 9 -6.32 -18.49 -11.34
C PRO A 9 -7.45 -17.46 -11.24
N PHE A 10 -7.71 -16.69 -12.29
CA PHE A 10 -8.57 -15.50 -12.24
C PHE A 10 -9.99 -15.72 -12.73
N GLN A 11 -10.17 -16.62 -13.71
CA GLN A 11 -11.44 -16.82 -14.42
C GLN A 11 -12.62 -17.26 -13.55
N ARG A 12 -12.39 -17.68 -12.30
CA ARG A 12 -13.41 -18.31 -11.43
C ARG A 12 -13.46 -17.80 -9.99
N LEU A 13 -12.55 -16.88 -9.63
CA LEU A 13 -12.58 -16.15 -8.35
C LEU A 13 -13.53 -14.95 -8.39
N TYR A 14 -13.78 -14.46 -9.59
CA TYR A 14 -14.57 -13.27 -9.83
C TYR A 14 -15.82 -13.62 -10.64
N CYS A 15 -16.82 -14.19 -9.96
CA CYS A 15 -18.12 -14.48 -10.56
C CYS A 15 -18.74 -13.14 -11.02
N PRO A 16 -19.31 -13.05 -12.24
CA PRO A 16 -20.05 -11.85 -12.63
C PRO A 16 -21.18 -11.61 -11.62
N LEU A 17 -21.23 -10.41 -11.06
CA LEU A 17 -22.40 -9.99 -10.29
C LEU A 17 -23.64 -10.24 -11.15
N PRO A 18 -24.75 -10.77 -10.58
CA PRO A 18 -25.99 -10.89 -11.31
C PRO A 18 -26.29 -9.53 -11.94
N HIS A 19 -26.51 -9.53 -13.25
CA HIS A 19 -26.78 -8.33 -14.04
C HIS A 19 -28.09 -7.71 -13.56
N MET A 20 -28.04 -6.97 -12.47
CA MET A 20 -29.07 -6.02 -12.12
C MET A 20 -28.90 -4.87 -13.10
N PRO A 21 -29.98 -4.39 -13.75
CA PRO A 21 -29.88 -3.29 -14.70
C PRO A 21 -29.48 -2.02 -13.94
N SER A 22 -28.17 -1.77 -13.87
CA SER A 22 -27.61 -0.44 -13.63
C SER A 22 -28.10 0.46 -14.76
N THR A 23 -28.66 1.62 -14.42
CA THR A 23 -29.29 2.52 -15.39
C THR A 23 -28.36 3.64 -15.84
N ILE A 24 -27.20 3.82 -15.20
CA ILE A 24 -26.31 4.97 -15.45
C ILE A 24 -24.85 4.54 -15.63
N SER A 25 -24.35 4.68 -16.86
CA SER A 25 -22.92 4.58 -17.16
C SER A 25 -22.24 5.93 -16.92
N ARG A 26 -20.99 5.88 -16.42
CA ARG A 26 -20.15 7.05 -16.11
C ARG A 26 -18.82 6.93 -16.82
N THR A 27 -18.19 8.07 -17.11
CA THR A 27 -16.78 8.16 -17.47
C THR A 27 -15.94 8.36 -16.23
N VAL A 28 -14.98 7.47 -15.99
CA VAL A 28 -14.20 7.44 -14.74
C VAL A 28 -12.71 7.44 -15.06
N ALA A 29 -11.98 8.38 -14.47
CA ALA A 29 -10.53 8.37 -14.46
C ALA A 29 -10.01 7.61 -13.23
N VAL A 30 -9.10 6.68 -13.44
CA VAL A 30 -8.36 5.98 -12.38
C VAL A 30 -6.92 6.45 -12.41
N ILE A 31 -6.40 6.93 -11.27
CA ILE A 31 -5.02 7.46 -11.18
C ILE A 31 -4.11 6.41 -10.54
N GLY A 32 -3.30 5.75 -11.36
CA GLY A 32 -2.36 4.68 -10.99
C GLY A 32 -2.81 3.31 -11.52
N ALA A 33 -1.89 2.52 -12.05
CA ALA A 33 -2.07 1.13 -12.49
C ALA A 33 -1.27 0.13 -11.63
N GLY A 34 -1.18 0.42 -10.32
CA GLY A 34 -0.81 -0.57 -9.30
C GLY A 34 -2.00 -1.50 -8.97
N PRO A 35 -1.85 -2.39 -7.96
CA PRO A 35 -2.91 -3.34 -7.59
C PRO A 35 -4.29 -2.70 -7.39
N ALA A 36 -4.35 -1.56 -6.68
CA ALA A 36 -5.57 -0.81 -6.43
C ALA A 36 -6.24 -0.30 -7.72
N GLY A 37 -5.44 0.23 -8.65
CA GLY A 37 -5.96 0.76 -9.91
C GLY A 37 -6.42 -0.31 -10.89
N LEU A 38 -5.72 -1.45 -10.93
CA LEU A 38 -6.10 -2.59 -11.77
C LEU A 38 -7.44 -3.18 -11.32
N ILE A 39 -7.63 -3.41 -10.01
CA ILE A 39 -8.92 -3.90 -9.51
C ILE A 39 -10.03 -2.84 -9.63
N ALA A 40 -9.72 -1.56 -9.43
CA ALA A 40 -10.66 -0.47 -9.67
C ALA A 40 -11.16 -0.46 -11.12
N ALA A 41 -10.26 -0.56 -12.10
CA ALA A 41 -10.62 -0.59 -13.50
C ALA A 41 -11.51 -1.80 -13.85
N LEU A 42 -11.21 -2.97 -13.27
CA LEU A 42 -12.02 -4.17 -13.44
C LEU A 42 -13.43 -3.98 -12.90
N GLU A 43 -13.58 -3.60 -11.64
CA GLU A 43 -14.88 -3.49 -10.98
C GLU A 43 -15.73 -2.36 -11.56
N LEU A 44 -15.13 -1.21 -11.88
CA LEU A 44 -15.82 -0.11 -12.58
C LEU A 44 -16.35 -0.54 -13.94
N ARG A 45 -15.56 -1.28 -14.74
CA ARG A 45 -16.02 -1.81 -16.02
C ARG A 45 -17.12 -2.86 -15.84
N ARG A 46 -16.99 -3.75 -14.86
CA ARG A 46 -18.03 -4.78 -14.55
C ARG A 46 -19.38 -4.15 -14.22
N GLU A 47 -19.36 -3.01 -13.57
CA GLU A 47 -20.54 -2.23 -13.22
C GLU A 47 -21.11 -1.42 -14.43
N GLY A 48 -20.40 -1.40 -15.56
CA GLY A 48 -20.85 -0.77 -16.80
C GLY A 48 -20.30 0.65 -17.03
N HIS A 49 -19.28 1.08 -16.29
CA HIS A 49 -18.63 2.37 -16.51
C HIS A 49 -17.56 2.33 -17.61
N ARG A 50 -17.31 3.48 -18.24
CA ARG A 50 -16.20 3.69 -19.18
C ARG A 50 -15.01 4.20 -18.40
N VAL A 51 -13.89 3.48 -18.47
CA VAL A 51 -12.72 3.72 -17.61
C VAL A 51 -11.52 4.14 -18.44
N SER A 52 -10.74 5.09 -17.93
CA SER A 52 -9.39 5.38 -18.39
C SER A 52 -8.44 5.35 -17.20
N VAL A 53 -7.34 4.60 -17.31
CA VAL A 53 -6.34 4.49 -16.25
C VAL A 53 -5.11 5.28 -16.67
N TYR A 54 -4.60 6.12 -15.78
CA TYR A 54 -3.35 6.87 -15.99
C TYR A 54 -2.24 6.25 -15.15
N GLU A 55 -1.13 5.87 -15.79
CA GLU A 55 0.04 5.32 -15.10
C GLU A 55 1.27 6.16 -15.45
N ARG A 56 1.97 6.65 -14.41
CA ARG A 56 3.18 7.44 -14.60
C ARG A 56 4.29 6.59 -15.21
N GLU A 57 4.33 5.32 -14.85
CA GLU A 57 5.30 4.34 -15.31
C GLU A 57 4.99 3.80 -16.71
N ASP A 58 6.01 3.26 -17.37
CA ASP A 58 5.84 2.68 -18.72
C ASP A 58 5.25 1.25 -18.65
N LYS A 59 5.01 0.74 -17.43
CA LYS A 59 4.48 -0.59 -17.13
C LYS A 59 3.58 -0.54 -15.90
N LEU A 60 2.64 -1.49 -15.82
CA LEU A 60 1.79 -1.69 -14.65
C LEU A 60 2.56 -2.32 -13.47
N GLY A 61 1.95 -2.27 -12.28
CA GLY A 61 2.43 -2.98 -11.08
C GLY A 61 2.64 -2.08 -9.87
N GLY A 62 2.79 -0.77 -10.07
CA GLY A 62 3.04 0.19 -8.98
C GLY A 62 4.27 -0.20 -8.17
N THR A 63 4.14 -0.29 -6.84
CA THR A 63 5.24 -0.67 -5.93
C THR A 63 5.89 -2.02 -6.25
N TRP A 64 5.19 -2.94 -6.92
CA TRP A 64 5.73 -4.25 -7.30
C TRP A 64 6.61 -4.20 -8.56
N LEU A 65 6.56 -3.10 -9.31
CA LEU A 65 7.47 -2.83 -10.41
C LEU A 65 8.82 -2.37 -9.85
N TYR A 66 9.66 -3.34 -9.50
CA TYR A 66 11.03 -3.07 -9.08
C TYR A 66 11.84 -2.56 -10.28
N SER A 67 12.42 -1.36 -10.17
CA SER A 67 13.37 -0.82 -11.14
C SER A 67 14.74 -0.68 -10.48
N PRO A 68 15.70 -1.56 -10.81
CA PRO A 68 17.10 -1.33 -10.51
C PRO A 68 17.64 -0.44 -11.63
N GLN A 69 17.86 0.84 -11.39
CA GLN A 69 18.65 1.66 -12.34
C GLN A 69 20.12 1.18 -12.45
N THR A 70 20.48 0.10 -11.76
CA THR A 70 21.73 -0.66 -11.86
C THR A 70 21.47 -2.14 -11.57
N GLU A 71 21.08 -2.94 -12.58
CA GLU A 71 21.70 -4.23 -12.91
C GLU A 71 20.94 -5.04 -13.97
N THR A 72 21.71 -5.88 -14.66
CA THR A 72 21.30 -6.85 -15.66
C THR A 72 20.48 -7.98 -15.05
N ASP A 73 19.24 -8.04 -15.50
CA ASP A 73 18.27 -9.12 -15.42
C ASP A 73 18.88 -10.54 -15.32
N HIS A 74 18.74 -11.15 -14.14
CA HIS A 74 18.93 -12.59 -13.93
C HIS A 74 17.73 -13.19 -13.19
N GLY A 75 16.51 -12.85 -13.62
CA GLY A 75 15.34 -13.65 -13.30
C GLY A 75 15.48 -15.04 -13.93
N LYS A 76 15.66 -16.10 -13.12
CA LYS A 76 15.59 -17.47 -13.64
C LYS A 76 14.22 -17.66 -14.32
N PRO A 77 14.13 -18.20 -15.54
CA PRO A 77 12.86 -18.39 -16.21
C PRO A 77 11.96 -19.34 -15.40
N GLY A 78 10.84 -18.84 -14.87
CA GLY A 78 9.83 -19.64 -14.17
C GLY A 78 9.08 -18.87 -13.06
N ARG A 79 7.90 -19.37 -12.69
CA ARG A 79 7.10 -18.86 -11.54
C ARG A 79 7.72 -19.27 -10.22
N ASP A 80 7.64 -18.41 -9.20
CA ASP A 80 8.06 -18.70 -7.83
C ASP A 80 6.99 -19.50 -7.08
N PRO A 81 7.22 -20.79 -6.76
CA PRO A 81 6.20 -21.63 -6.15
C PRO A 81 6.09 -21.46 -4.62
N ARG A 82 6.94 -20.62 -4.00
CA ARG A 82 6.99 -20.44 -2.55
C ARG A 82 5.69 -19.82 -2.03
N ARG A 83 5.36 -20.13 -0.78
CA ARG A 83 4.19 -19.56 -0.09
C ARG A 83 4.34 -18.04 0.10
N PHE A 84 5.55 -17.61 0.46
CA PHE A 84 5.95 -16.22 0.53
C PHE A 84 6.90 -15.96 -0.64
N PRO A 85 6.36 -15.68 -1.84
CA PRO A 85 7.19 -15.54 -3.02
C PRO A 85 7.91 -14.19 -3.05
N GLY A 86 8.89 -14.07 -3.94
CA GLY A 86 9.54 -12.80 -4.26
C GLY A 86 8.59 -11.79 -4.91
N HIS A 87 8.99 -10.52 -4.94
CA HIS A 87 8.19 -9.45 -5.55
C HIS A 87 7.91 -9.68 -7.04
N GLU A 88 8.81 -10.36 -7.75
CA GLU A 88 8.68 -10.69 -9.17
C GLU A 88 7.43 -11.55 -9.43
N GLU A 89 7.14 -12.53 -8.59
CA GLU A 89 5.96 -13.39 -8.71
C GLU A 89 4.67 -12.61 -8.52
N VAL A 90 4.67 -11.62 -7.61
CA VAL A 90 3.51 -10.76 -7.39
C VAL A 90 3.31 -9.82 -8.59
N LEU A 91 4.39 -9.31 -9.18
CA LEU A 91 4.32 -8.52 -10.42
C LEU A 91 3.79 -9.36 -11.58
N GLU A 92 4.28 -10.60 -11.74
CA GLU A 92 3.79 -11.53 -12.76
C GLU A 92 2.31 -11.88 -12.53
N TYR A 93 1.87 -12.07 -11.27
CA TYR A 93 0.45 -12.21 -10.94
C TYR A 93 -0.39 -11.00 -11.39
N LEU A 94 0.09 -9.77 -11.18
CA LEU A 94 -0.62 -8.56 -11.60
C LEU A 94 -0.66 -8.43 -13.14
N ARG A 95 0.40 -8.84 -13.84
CA ARG A 95 0.43 -8.92 -15.30
C ARG A 95 -0.58 -9.93 -15.82
N ASP A 96 -0.61 -11.12 -15.26
CA ASP A 96 -1.60 -12.14 -15.63
C ASP A 96 -3.02 -11.67 -15.36
N PHE A 97 -3.26 -11.01 -14.23
CA PHE A 97 -4.56 -10.41 -13.89
C PHE A 97 -4.98 -9.38 -14.94
N ALA A 98 -4.09 -8.44 -15.29
CA ALA A 98 -4.36 -7.41 -16.27
C ALA A 98 -4.63 -7.99 -17.66
N LYS A 99 -3.87 -9.00 -18.06
CA LYS A 99 -4.03 -9.70 -19.34
C LYS A 99 -5.33 -10.48 -19.41
N GLU A 100 -5.63 -11.31 -18.40
CA GLU A 100 -6.85 -12.14 -18.36
C GLU A 100 -8.10 -11.27 -18.49
N PHE A 101 -8.11 -10.14 -17.79
CA PHE A 101 -9.25 -9.23 -17.81
C PHE A 101 -9.14 -8.15 -18.91
N GLY A 102 -8.15 -8.17 -19.79
CA GLY A 102 -8.01 -7.17 -20.85
C GLY A 102 -8.00 -5.73 -20.32
N LEU A 103 -7.25 -5.48 -19.24
CA LEU A 103 -7.13 -4.16 -18.61
C LEU A 103 -6.03 -3.31 -19.24
N GLU A 104 -5.04 -3.94 -19.88
CA GLU A 104 -3.87 -3.24 -20.45
C GLU A 104 -4.27 -2.17 -21.48
N GLU A 105 -5.33 -2.42 -22.24
CA GLU A 105 -5.86 -1.49 -23.25
C GLU A 105 -6.51 -0.22 -22.63
N MET A 106 -6.84 -0.24 -21.34
CA MET A 106 -7.38 0.91 -20.62
C MET A 106 -6.29 1.81 -20.04
N VAL A 107 -5.06 1.30 -19.95
CA VAL A 107 -3.96 1.96 -19.26
C VAL A 107 -3.18 2.84 -20.24
N ARG A 108 -3.04 4.10 -19.85
CA ARG A 108 -2.20 5.09 -20.52
C ARG A 108 -0.87 5.17 -19.77
N TYR A 109 0.09 4.40 -20.24
CA TYR A 109 1.44 4.34 -19.70
C TYR A 109 2.24 5.61 -19.98
N GLY A 110 3.24 5.89 -19.13
CA GLY A 110 4.10 7.06 -19.24
C GLY A 110 3.37 8.40 -19.06
N ARG A 111 2.14 8.37 -18.52
CA ARG A 111 1.27 9.55 -18.32
C ARG A 111 1.17 9.89 -16.85
N GLU A 112 1.92 10.91 -16.44
CA GLU A 112 1.85 11.47 -15.10
C GLU A 112 0.67 12.45 -15.01
N VAL A 113 -0.27 12.18 -14.10
CA VAL A 113 -1.32 13.15 -13.73
C VAL A 113 -0.72 14.20 -12.80
N TRP A 114 -0.83 15.47 -13.16
CA TRP A 114 -0.23 16.59 -12.41
C TRP A 114 -1.26 17.59 -11.88
N ASP A 115 -2.51 17.55 -12.36
CA ASP A 115 -3.60 18.41 -11.89
C ASP A 115 -4.94 17.71 -12.11
N VAL A 116 -5.77 17.72 -11.07
CA VAL A 116 -7.14 17.24 -11.08
C VAL A 116 -8.00 18.31 -10.43
N GLY A 117 -8.98 18.82 -11.17
CA GLY A 117 -9.84 19.89 -10.69
C GLY A 117 -11.21 19.86 -11.32
N MET A 118 -12.14 20.60 -10.72
CA MET A 118 -13.48 20.75 -11.28
C MET A 118 -13.42 21.54 -12.60
N ALA A 119 -14.20 21.10 -13.59
CA ALA A 119 -14.46 21.89 -14.78
C ALA A 119 -15.25 23.15 -14.42
N ALA A 120 -15.22 24.17 -15.30
CA ALA A 120 -15.93 25.43 -15.09
C ALA A 120 -17.47 25.29 -15.02
N ASP A 121 -18.01 24.11 -15.37
CA ASP A 121 -19.43 23.79 -15.26
C ASP A 121 -19.82 23.15 -13.91
N ASP A 122 -18.86 22.99 -12.99
CA ASP A 122 -18.98 22.38 -11.66
C ASP A 122 -19.62 20.98 -11.63
N ARG A 123 -19.63 20.27 -12.77
CA ARG A 123 -20.29 18.97 -12.89
C ARG A 123 -19.35 17.82 -13.22
N ARG A 124 -18.14 18.13 -13.71
CA ARG A 124 -17.19 17.14 -14.21
C ARG A 124 -15.77 17.49 -13.80
N TRP A 125 -14.92 16.50 -13.86
CA TRP A 125 -13.52 16.57 -13.46
C TRP A 125 -12.62 16.70 -14.67
N VAL A 126 -11.74 17.69 -14.67
CA VAL A 126 -10.64 17.80 -15.63
C VAL A 126 -9.42 17.11 -15.03
N VAL A 127 -8.93 16.09 -15.72
CA VAL A 127 -7.67 15.41 -15.41
C VAL A 127 -6.64 15.86 -16.41
N LYS A 128 -5.58 16.50 -15.92
CA LYS A 128 -4.45 16.93 -16.74
C LYS A 128 -3.29 15.97 -16.57
N SER A 129 -2.82 15.43 -17.67
CA SER A 129 -1.68 14.52 -17.68
C SER A 129 -0.60 15.00 -18.64
N ARG A 130 0.64 14.59 -18.39
CA ARG A 130 1.78 14.87 -19.27
C ARG A 130 2.59 13.61 -19.50
N ARG A 131 3.27 13.53 -20.64
CA ARG A 131 4.29 12.49 -20.82
C ARG A 131 5.51 12.83 -20.00
N ARG A 132 6.09 11.81 -19.39
CA ARG A 132 7.29 11.97 -18.55
C ARG A 132 8.57 12.20 -19.36
N ASP A 133 8.61 11.77 -20.61
CA ASP A 133 9.71 12.00 -21.55
C ASP A 133 9.72 13.42 -22.17
N GLY A 134 8.75 14.27 -21.81
CA GLY A 134 8.64 15.64 -22.30
C GLY A 134 8.15 15.78 -23.75
N GLY A 135 7.61 14.69 -24.33
CA GLY A 135 7.33 14.59 -25.77
C GLY A 135 6.12 15.36 -26.33
N ASP A 136 5.21 15.90 -25.52
CA ASP A 136 4.06 16.68 -26.01
C ASP A 136 3.94 18.02 -25.27
N GLY A 137 3.86 19.10 -26.05
CA GLY A 137 3.54 20.45 -25.59
C GLY A 137 2.07 20.58 -25.24
N ASP A 138 1.80 21.23 -24.11
CA ASP A 138 0.50 21.39 -23.43
C ASP A 138 -0.17 20.04 -23.08
N GLY A 139 -0.24 19.72 -21.77
CA GLY A 139 -0.72 18.42 -21.30
C GLY A 139 -2.11 18.04 -21.83
N ASP A 140 -2.34 16.74 -22.03
CA ASP A 140 -3.65 16.22 -22.43
C ASP A 140 -4.64 16.44 -21.28
N ASN A 141 -5.67 17.25 -21.56
CA ASN A 141 -6.76 17.53 -20.63
C ASN A 141 -7.98 16.71 -21.03
N GLU A 142 -8.43 15.82 -20.15
CA GLU A 142 -9.62 15.00 -20.38
C GLU A 142 -10.65 15.19 -19.27
N VAL A 143 -11.91 15.02 -19.64
CA VAL A 143 -13.06 15.33 -18.77
C VAL A 143 -13.79 14.04 -18.40
N TYR A 144 -14.06 13.87 -17.11
CA TYR A 144 -14.68 12.68 -16.54
C TYR A 144 -15.84 13.04 -15.61
N ASP A 145 -16.78 12.11 -15.43
CA ASP A 145 -17.82 12.24 -14.42
C ASP A 145 -17.26 12.01 -13.01
N ALA A 146 -16.28 11.11 -12.87
CA ALA A 146 -15.66 10.79 -11.58
C ALA A 146 -14.16 10.50 -11.69
N VAL A 147 -13.47 10.64 -10.56
CA VAL A 147 -12.05 10.33 -10.39
C VAL A 147 -11.86 9.39 -9.20
N VAL A 148 -11.15 8.28 -9.42
CA VAL A 148 -10.73 7.33 -8.38
C VAL A 148 -9.22 7.40 -8.23
N VAL A 149 -8.76 7.81 -7.05
CA VAL A 149 -7.34 7.97 -6.74
C VAL A 149 -6.78 6.65 -6.21
N CYS A 150 -5.86 6.05 -6.98
CA CYS A 150 -5.20 4.79 -6.68
C CYS A 150 -3.66 4.92 -6.65
N SER A 151 -3.14 6.12 -6.37
CA SER A 151 -1.73 6.49 -6.61
C SER A 151 -0.71 5.96 -5.59
N SER A 152 -1.08 4.97 -4.76
CA SER A 152 -0.29 4.43 -3.63
C SER A 152 0.17 5.50 -2.63
N HIS A 153 0.71 5.06 -1.48
CA HIS A 153 1.21 5.93 -0.42
C HIS A 153 2.58 5.48 0.13
N PHE A 154 3.32 4.68 -0.64
CA PHE A 154 4.66 4.16 -0.30
C PHE A 154 5.79 4.76 -1.15
N SER A 155 5.62 6.00 -1.61
CA SER A 155 6.59 6.68 -2.47
C SER A 155 7.21 7.92 -1.82
N GLU A 156 6.43 8.78 -1.16
CA GLU A 156 6.95 10.01 -0.55
C GLU A 156 7.55 9.73 0.85
N PRO A 157 8.87 9.83 1.04
CA PRO A 157 9.52 9.45 2.29
C PRO A 157 9.11 10.33 3.49
N ARG A 158 8.97 9.71 4.67
CA ARG A 158 8.92 10.43 5.95
C ARG A 158 10.26 10.28 6.63
N VAL A 159 11.08 11.32 6.64
CA VAL A 159 12.40 11.32 7.29
C VAL A 159 12.28 11.73 8.76
N ALA A 160 13.02 11.06 9.64
CA ALA A 160 13.06 11.43 11.07
C ALA A 160 13.97 12.63 11.30
N ASP A 161 13.61 13.46 12.27
CA ASP A 161 14.50 14.48 12.80
C ASP A 161 15.55 13.82 13.70
N VAL A 162 16.82 14.12 13.45
CA VAL A 162 17.98 13.54 14.15
C VAL A 162 18.84 14.68 14.69
N PRO A 163 18.88 14.89 16.02
CA PRO A 163 19.63 16.00 16.60
C PRO A 163 21.14 15.93 16.29
N GLY A 164 21.68 17.00 15.70
CA GLY A 164 23.11 17.12 15.35
C GLY A 164 23.47 16.61 13.96
N VAL A 165 22.49 16.17 13.16
CA VAL A 165 22.75 15.49 11.89
C VAL A 165 23.39 16.35 10.82
N ASP A 166 23.20 17.67 10.87
CA ASP A 166 23.82 18.63 9.93
C ASP A 166 25.35 18.62 10.00
N GLU A 167 25.92 18.21 11.14
CA GLU A 167 27.36 18.15 11.37
C GLU A 167 27.92 16.72 11.36
N TRP A 168 27.06 15.70 11.25
CA TRP A 168 27.45 14.30 11.26
C TRP A 168 27.97 13.88 9.88
N PRO A 169 29.16 13.26 9.78
CA PRO A 169 29.86 13.07 8.51
C PRO A 169 29.37 11.89 7.67
N GLY A 170 28.52 11.02 8.23
CA GLY A 170 28.08 9.80 7.56
C GLY A 170 26.96 10.02 6.54
N LYS A 171 26.51 8.94 5.90
CA LYS A 171 25.49 8.99 4.85
C LYS A 171 24.09 8.83 5.44
N GLN A 172 23.15 9.63 4.96
CA GLN A 172 21.73 9.45 5.26
C GLN A 172 21.00 8.92 4.04
N ILE A 173 20.20 7.88 4.23
CA ILE A 173 19.33 7.31 3.18
C ILE A 173 17.98 6.94 3.76
N HIS A 174 16.92 6.98 2.95
CA HIS A 174 15.62 6.43 3.33
C HIS A 174 15.46 5.02 2.77
N SER A 175 14.66 4.17 3.43
CA SER A 175 14.33 2.82 2.96
C SER A 175 13.71 2.80 1.55
N HIS A 176 13.16 3.92 1.10
CA HIS A 176 12.67 4.12 -0.28
C HIS A 176 13.78 3.92 -1.32
N ASN A 177 15.02 4.25 -0.98
CA ASN A 177 16.20 4.17 -1.85
C ASN A 177 17.07 2.92 -1.58
N TYR A 178 16.70 2.09 -0.60
CA TYR A 178 17.35 0.80 -0.38
C TYR A 178 17.04 -0.16 -1.53
N ARG A 179 18.05 -0.89 -2.02
CA ARG A 179 17.92 -1.82 -3.15
C ARG A 179 18.55 -3.17 -2.87
N VAL A 180 19.82 -3.16 -2.49
CA VAL A 180 20.62 -4.35 -2.22
C VAL A 180 21.54 -4.11 -1.02
N PRO A 181 22.00 -5.17 -0.33
CA PRO A 181 22.84 -5.04 0.84
C PRO A 181 24.30 -4.73 0.50
N ASP A 182 24.80 -5.09 -0.69
CA ASP A 182 26.22 -5.02 -1.07
C ASP A 182 26.91 -3.66 -0.80
N PRO A 183 26.27 -2.49 -1.04
CA PRO A 183 26.87 -1.18 -0.74
C PRO A 183 27.13 -0.92 0.75
N PHE A 184 26.60 -1.75 1.64
CA PHE A 184 26.77 -1.68 3.10
C PHE A 184 27.82 -2.67 3.62
N CYS A 185 28.56 -3.34 2.73
CA CYS A 185 29.60 -4.28 3.13
C CYS A 185 30.64 -3.62 4.07
N ASP A 186 30.95 -4.29 5.17
CA ASP A 186 31.88 -3.85 6.22
C ASP A 186 31.55 -2.50 6.90
N GLN A 187 30.33 -1.97 6.71
CA GLN A 187 29.89 -0.71 7.33
C GLN A 187 29.15 -0.94 8.65
N VAL A 188 29.14 0.08 9.51
CA VAL A 188 28.26 0.20 10.68
C VAL A 188 27.02 1.00 10.29
N VAL A 189 25.84 0.35 10.31
CA VAL A 189 24.59 0.92 9.82
C VAL A 189 23.58 1.07 10.95
N VAL A 190 23.05 2.29 11.13
CA VAL A 190 21.98 2.57 12.09
C VAL A 190 20.65 2.70 11.34
N LEU A 191 19.68 1.83 11.63
CA LEU A 191 18.32 1.94 11.09
C LEU A 191 17.40 2.65 12.08
N ILE A 192 16.64 3.64 11.63
CA ILE A 192 15.61 4.30 12.45
C ILE A 192 14.25 3.69 12.12
N GLY A 193 13.63 3.01 13.08
CA GLY A 193 12.30 2.39 12.93
C GLY A 193 12.27 0.93 13.37
N SER A 194 11.08 0.38 13.56
CA SER A 194 10.88 -1.03 13.99
C SER A 194 9.63 -1.67 13.38
N ALA A 195 9.23 -1.20 12.18
CA ALA A 195 8.16 -1.80 11.41
C ALA A 195 8.74 -2.70 10.30
N ALA A 196 7.89 -3.15 9.36
CA ALA A 196 8.25 -4.12 8.33
C ALA A 196 9.55 -3.78 7.58
N SER A 197 9.74 -2.53 7.14
CA SER A 197 10.97 -2.14 6.43
C SER A 197 12.22 -2.25 7.30
N ALA A 198 12.16 -1.80 8.57
CA ALA A 198 13.30 -1.93 9.47
C ALA A 198 13.62 -3.41 9.75
N ASP A 199 12.58 -4.23 9.92
CA ASP A 199 12.70 -5.66 10.17
C ASP A 199 13.39 -6.37 8.99
N ASP A 200 12.84 -6.25 7.77
CA ASP A 200 13.41 -6.93 6.60
C ASP A 200 14.79 -6.37 6.21
N ILE A 201 14.96 -5.04 6.18
CA ILE A 201 16.21 -4.40 5.72
C ILE A 201 17.36 -4.62 6.70
N SER A 202 17.11 -4.57 8.03
CA SER A 202 18.19 -4.80 9.01
C SER A 202 18.82 -6.19 8.84
N ARG A 203 18.00 -7.22 8.62
CA ARG A 203 18.47 -8.60 8.39
C ARG A 203 19.15 -8.80 7.05
N ASP A 204 18.69 -8.11 6.01
CA ASP A 204 19.32 -8.20 4.70
C ASP A 204 20.70 -7.53 4.70
N ILE A 205 20.80 -6.33 5.29
CA ILE A 205 22.07 -5.61 5.46
C ILE A 205 23.04 -6.37 6.36
N ALA A 206 22.55 -6.99 7.44
CA ALA A 206 23.37 -7.74 8.40
C ALA A 206 24.16 -8.90 7.76
N ARG A 207 23.79 -9.35 6.55
CA ARG A 207 24.52 -10.38 5.80
C ARG A 207 25.90 -9.92 5.33
N VAL A 208 26.12 -8.61 5.19
CA VAL A 208 27.36 -8.03 4.64
C VAL A 208 27.93 -6.91 5.51
N ALA A 209 27.11 -6.26 6.32
CA ALA A 209 27.53 -5.17 7.19
C ALA A 209 28.34 -5.67 8.39
N LYS A 210 29.23 -4.80 8.88
CA LYS A 210 30.01 -5.07 10.10
C LYS A 210 29.10 -5.11 11.32
N GLU A 211 28.27 -4.08 11.50
CA GLU A 211 27.33 -3.95 12.62
C GLU A 211 26.03 -3.27 12.15
N VAL A 212 24.90 -3.70 12.69
CA VAL A 212 23.57 -3.16 12.42
C VAL A 212 22.90 -2.76 13.73
N HIS A 213 22.53 -1.49 13.86
CA HIS A 213 21.89 -0.95 15.05
C HIS A 213 20.48 -0.46 14.72
N VAL A 214 19.45 -1.06 15.30
CA VAL A 214 18.06 -0.67 15.09
C VAL A 214 17.61 0.25 16.22
N ALA A 215 17.35 1.52 15.93
CA ALA A 215 16.81 2.49 16.88
C ALA A 215 15.28 2.52 16.82
N SER A 216 14.61 2.20 17.94
CA SER A 216 13.16 2.21 18.02
C SER A 216 12.63 3.00 19.21
N ARG A 217 11.68 3.91 18.92
CA ARG A 217 10.88 4.61 19.95
C ARG A 217 9.96 3.71 20.76
N SER A 218 9.73 2.49 20.29
CA SER A 218 8.83 1.51 20.89
C SER A 218 9.58 0.26 21.35
N ALA A 219 10.92 0.31 21.43
CA ALA A 219 11.72 -0.79 21.95
C ALA A 219 11.32 -1.09 23.41
N PRO A 220 10.90 -2.32 23.73
CA PRO A 220 10.72 -2.74 25.12
C PRO A 220 12.09 -2.72 25.82
N ILE A 221 12.17 -2.13 27.02
CA ILE A 221 13.44 -2.01 27.78
C ILE A 221 14.12 -3.37 27.96
N ASN A 222 13.34 -4.43 28.18
CA ASN A 222 13.84 -5.80 28.36
C ASN A 222 14.31 -6.48 27.05
N LYS A 223 14.20 -5.82 25.90
CA LYS A 223 14.67 -6.31 24.60
C LYS A 223 15.83 -5.48 24.02
N ILE A 224 16.25 -4.41 24.69
CA ILE A 224 17.42 -3.61 24.28
C ILE A 224 18.69 -4.46 24.40
N GLY A 225 19.59 -4.32 23.43
CA GLY A 225 20.83 -5.07 23.33
C GLY A 225 20.91 -5.94 22.07
N LYS A 226 21.84 -6.89 22.07
CA LYS A 226 22.08 -7.78 20.93
C LYS A 226 20.84 -8.65 20.65
N ILE A 227 20.39 -8.68 19.40
CA ILE A 227 19.22 -9.47 18.98
C ILE A 227 19.61 -10.95 18.92
N SER A 228 18.87 -11.80 19.62
CA SER A 228 19.09 -13.26 19.62
C SER A 228 19.03 -13.84 18.21
N GLY A 229 19.96 -14.74 17.89
CA GLY A 229 20.06 -15.38 16.57
C GLY A 229 20.91 -14.60 15.57
N HIS A 230 21.36 -13.39 15.91
CA HIS A 230 22.21 -12.55 15.06
C HIS A 230 23.49 -12.16 15.76
N ASP A 231 24.61 -12.20 15.06
CA ASP A 231 25.91 -11.87 15.65
C ASP A 231 26.24 -10.38 15.64
N ASN A 232 25.60 -9.64 14.73
CA ASN A 232 25.92 -8.27 14.40
C ASN A 232 24.68 -7.34 14.35
N ILE A 233 23.58 -7.70 15.03
CA ILE A 233 22.38 -6.83 15.13
C ILE A 233 22.08 -6.48 16.58
N TRP A 234 21.88 -5.18 16.86
CA TRP A 234 21.48 -4.65 18.16
C TRP A 234 20.19 -3.84 18.07
N LEU A 235 19.35 -3.94 19.10
CA LEU A 235 18.17 -3.10 19.29
C LEU A 235 18.48 -2.03 20.34
N HIS A 236 18.18 -0.79 20.00
CA HIS A 236 18.36 0.38 20.84
C HIS A 236 17.05 1.14 21.04
N SER A 237 17.05 1.99 22.06
CA SER A 237 16.12 3.11 22.15
C SER A 237 16.36 4.12 21.01
N MET A 238 15.61 5.23 21.01
CA MET A 238 15.78 6.28 20.00
C MET A 238 17.21 6.82 19.99
N ILE A 239 17.66 7.28 18.81
CA ILE A 239 18.83 8.15 18.71
C ILE A 239 18.58 9.39 19.55
N LYS A 240 19.53 9.70 20.43
CA LYS A 240 19.55 10.90 21.26
C LYS A 240 20.21 12.06 20.53
N SER A 241 21.37 11.80 19.92
CA SER A 241 22.14 12.79 19.15
C SER A 241 23.19 12.12 18.28
N VAL A 242 23.67 12.84 17.28
CA VAL A 242 24.81 12.46 16.45
C VAL A 242 25.86 13.57 16.44
N HIS A 243 27.14 13.21 16.22
CA HIS A 243 28.28 14.09 16.44
C HIS A 243 29.28 14.12 15.27
N ARG A 244 30.10 15.17 15.18
CA ARG A 244 31.08 15.40 14.09
C ARG A 244 32.12 14.30 13.91
N ASP A 245 32.39 13.53 14.97
CA ASP A 245 33.34 12.41 14.95
C ASP A 245 32.72 11.10 14.43
N GLY A 246 31.46 11.13 13.99
CA GLY A 246 30.72 9.97 13.50
C GLY A 246 29.90 9.25 14.57
N THR A 247 30.02 9.65 15.84
CA THR A 247 29.30 9.01 16.95
C THR A 247 27.78 9.20 16.83
N VAL A 248 27.04 8.12 17.03
CA VAL A 248 25.59 8.05 17.21
C VAL A 248 25.33 7.59 18.64
N ALA A 249 24.71 8.46 19.44
CA ALA A 249 24.37 8.18 20.83
C ALA A 249 22.88 7.84 20.95
N PHE A 250 22.55 6.81 21.74
CA PHE A 250 21.19 6.36 21.96
C PHE A 250 20.67 6.75 23.36
N HIS A 251 19.35 6.77 23.52
CA HIS A 251 18.71 7.11 24.79
C HIS A 251 18.88 6.05 25.89
N ASP A 252 19.28 4.83 25.54
CA ASP A 252 19.62 3.76 26.48
C ASP A 252 21.03 3.91 27.09
N GLY A 253 21.80 4.91 26.63
CA GLY A 253 23.14 5.21 27.10
C GLY A 253 24.25 4.57 26.26
N ASP A 254 23.92 3.73 25.27
CA ASP A 254 24.89 3.17 24.36
C ASP A 254 25.28 4.16 23.25
N GLN A 255 26.41 3.90 22.59
CA GLN A 255 26.91 4.71 21.48
C GLN A 255 27.74 3.87 20.50
N THR A 256 27.68 4.22 19.22
CA THR A 256 28.50 3.60 18.17
C THR A 256 29.02 4.65 17.20
N ILE A 257 30.10 4.36 16.47
CA ILE A 257 30.55 5.18 15.33
C ILE A 257 29.93 4.55 14.09
N ALA A 258 29.05 5.28 13.41
CA ALA A 258 28.30 4.76 12.28
C ALA A 258 28.71 5.41 10.95
N ASP A 259 28.63 4.63 9.89
CA ASP A 259 28.86 5.10 8.51
C ASP A 259 27.56 5.58 7.85
N VAL A 260 26.44 4.95 8.21
CA VAL A 260 25.13 5.19 7.57
C VAL A 260 24.00 5.27 8.60
N ILE A 261 23.11 6.24 8.41
CA ILE A 261 21.78 6.28 9.01
C ILE A 261 20.75 5.99 7.93
N LEU A 262 19.97 4.92 8.12
CA LEU A 262 18.93 4.46 7.22
C LEU A 262 17.56 4.67 7.86
N HIS A 263 16.81 5.62 7.33
CA HIS A 263 15.47 5.96 7.78
C HIS A 263 14.46 4.92 7.28
N CYS A 264 14.01 4.03 8.17
CA CYS A 264 12.90 3.09 7.98
C CYS A 264 11.61 3.64 8.62
N THR A 265 11.36 4.92 8.40
CA THR A 265 10.38 5.74 9.13
C THR A 265 9.05 5.90 8.40
N GLY A 266 8.86 5.12 7.33
CA GLY A 266 7.63 5.06 6.56
C GLY A 266 7.48 6.22 5.58
N TYR A 267 6.25 6.50 5.21
CA TYR A 267 5.94 7.38 4.08
C TYR A 267 4.85 8.38 4.44
N LYS A 268 4.66 9.38 3.58
CA LYS A 268 3.58 10.36 3.66
C LYS A 268 2.54 10.06 2.59
N TYR A 269 1.28 10.37 2.89
CA TYR A 269 0.31 10.58 1.81
C TYR A 269 0.68 11.88 1.10
N PHE A 270 0.72 11.83 -0.23
CA PHE A 270 1.11 12.98 -1.04
C PHE A 270 0.39 12.92 -2.38
N PHE A 271 -0.46 13.92 -2.62
CA PHE A 271 -1.32 14.02 -3.80
C PHE A 271 -1.14 15.39 -4.45
N PRO A 272 0.04 15.69 -5.02
CA PRO A 272 0.35 17.03 -5.55
C PRO A 272 -0.64 17.49 -6.62
N PHE A 273 -1.22 16.53 -7.35
CA PHE A 273 -2.24 16.78 -8.37
C PHE A 273 -3.60 17.19 -7.82
N LEU A 274 -3.83 17.15 -6.50
CA LEU A 274 -5.07 17.57 -5.84
C LEU A 274 -4.92 18.84 -4.98
N GLU A 275 -3.74 19.46 -4.90
CA GLU A 275 -3.47 20.57 -3.96
C GLU A 275 -4.38 21.79 -4.11
N LYS A 276 -4.95 22.01 -5.31
CA LYS A 276 -5.89 23.11 -5.56
C LYS A 276 -7.30 22.84 -5.04
N ASN A 277 -7.57 21.62 -4.58
CA ASN A 277 -8.86 21.21 -4.06
C ASN A 277 -8.90 21.44 -2.54
N ASN A 278 -9.74 22.36 -2.09
CA ASN A 278 -9.89 22.67 -0.66
C ASN A 278 -10.67 21.60 0.14
N ALA A 279 -11.20 20.56 -0.51
CA ALA A 279 -12.02 19.54 0.14
C ALA A 279 -11.23 18.37 0.75
N VAL A 280 -9.96 18.18 0.36
CA VAL A 280 -9.11 17.10 0.88
C VAL A 280 -7.77 17.67 1.29
N ASN A 281 -7.42 17.47 2.57
CA ASN A 281 -6.12 17.87 3.11
C ASN A 281 -5.35 16.65 3.64
N VAL A 282 -4.02 16.76 3.68
CA VAL A 282 -3.15 15.81 4.37
C VAL A 282 -2.48 16.50 5.54
N GLU A 283 -2.86 16.13 6.77
CA GLU A 283 -2.31 16.70 8.00
C GLU A 283 -1.75 15.61 8.92
N ASP A 284 -0.43 15.60 9.17
CA ASP A 284 0.29 14.49 9.86
C ASP A 284 -0.24 13.12 9.43
N ASN A 285 -0.21 12.80 8.12
CA ASN A 285 -0.71 11.54 7.56
C ASN A 285 -2.20 11.21 7.79
N ARG A 286 -3.04 12.17 8.19
CA ARG A 286 -4.50 12.07 8.04
C ARG A 286 -4.88 12.68 6.70
N VAL A 287 -5.39 11.85 5.79
CA VAL A 287 -6.09 12.30 4.57
C VAL A 287 -7.56 12.50 4.95
N GLY A 288 -8.07 13.72 4.78
CA GLY A 288 -9.42 13.99 5.26
C GLY A 288 -9.99 15.36 4.89
N PRO A 289 -11.27 15.57 5.21
CA PRO A 289 -12.20 14.58 5.77
C PRO A 289 -12.60 13.49 4.76
N LEU A 290 -12.63 12.22 5.17
CA LEU A 290 -13.00 11.08 4.32
C LEU A 290 -13.95 10.12 5.05
N TYR A 291 -15.16 9.96 4.52
CA TYR A 291 -16.12 8.95 4.95
C TYR A 291 -15.58 7.57 4.62
N GLN A 292 -15.46 6.74 5.65
CA GLN A 292 -15.00 5.35 5.55
C GLN A 292 -13.68 5.20 4.80
N HIS A 293 -12.80 6.21 4.95
CA HIS A 293 -11.49 6.32 4.28
C HIS A 293 -11.53 6.38 2.74
N VAL A 294 -12.70 6.57 2.13
CA VAL A 294 -12.91 6.52 0.67
C VAL A 294 -13.42 7.84 0.12
N PHE A 295 -14.48 8.40 0.70
CA PHE A 295 -15.23 9.51 0.08
C PHE A 295 -15.07 10.85 0.82
N PRO A 296 -14.55 11.90 0.19
CA PRO A 296 -14.69 13.27 0.70
C PRO A 296 -16.16 13.72 0.62
N PRO A 297 -16.83 14.07 1.74
CA PRO A 297 -18.29 14.27 1.76
C PRO A 297 -18.81 15.27 0.73
N THR A 298 -18.13 16.40 0.56
CA THR A 298 -18.56 17.49 -0.33
C THR A 298 -18.34 17.20 -1.82
N LEU A 299 -17.60 16.13 -2.14
CA LEU A 299 -17.27 15.74 -3.51
C LEU A 299 -17.74 14.33 -3.83
N ALA A 300 -18.37 13.64 -2.89
CA ALA A 300 -18.86 12.29 -3.10
C ALA A 300 -20.06 12.27 -4.05
N PRO A 301 -20.21 11.24 -4.90
CA PRO A 301 -19.29 10.12 -5.11
C PRO A 301 -18.21 10.40 -6.18
N TRP A 302 -18.08 11.64 -6.64
CA TRP A 302 -17.32 12.01 -7.84
C TRP A 302 -15.81 12.03 -7.66
N LEU A 303 -15.33 12.14 -6.42
CA LEU A 303 -13.94 11.88 -6.05
C LEU A 303 -13.93 10.76 -5.00
N SER A 304 -13.04 9.78 -5.16
CA SER A 304 -12.86 8.71 -4.18
C SER A 304 -11.41 8.22 -4.13
N PHE A 305 -11.05 7.55 -3.04
CA PHE A 305 -9.71 7.01 -2.81
C PHE A 305 -9.78 5.50 -2.56
N VAL A 306 -8.81 4.77 -3.09
CA VAL A 306 -8.66 3.32 -2.87
C VAL A 306 -7.29 3.06 -2.27
N GLY A 307 -7.25 2.25 -1.21
CA GLY A 307 -6.02 1.76 -0.61
C GLY A 307 -5.26 2.79 0.22
N LEU A 308 -5.98 3.69 0.90
CA LEU A 308 -5.40 4.50 1.96
C LEU A 308 -5.12 3.70 3.24
N PRO A 309 -5.98 2.77 3.70
CA PRO A 309 -5.70 2.09 4.96
C PRO A 309 -4.41 1.26 4.93
N TRP A 310 -3.74 1.18 6.08
CA TRP A 310 -2.49 0.45 6.26
C TRP A 310 -2.53 -0.44 7.50
N LYS A 311 -1.59 -1.40 7.56
CA LYS A 311 -1.69 -2.62 8.39
C LYS A 311 -2.89 -3.49 8.01
N VAL A 312 -3.08 -3.69 6.70
CA VAL A 312 -4.18 -4.46 6.10
C VAL A 312 -3.64 -5.53 5.16
N ALA A 313 -4.48 -6.49 4.79
CA ALA A 313 -4.35 -7.35 3.62
C ALA A 313 -4.86 -6.58 2.39
N PRO A 314 -3.98 -6.01 1.54
CA PRO A 314 -4.36 -4.91 0.65
C PRO A 314 -5.30 -5.33 -0.49
N PHE A 315 -5.05 -6.46 -1.16
CA PHE A 315 -5.76 -6.77 -2.42
C PHE A 315 -7.27 -7.02 -2.21
N PRO A 316 -7.71 -7.83 -1.23
CA PRO A 316 -9.14 -8.00 -0.95
C PRO A 316 -9.82 -6.69 -0.53
N GLN A 317 -9.15 -5.87 0.27
CA GLN A 317 -9.71 -4.58 0.69
C GLN A 317 -9.88 -3.62 -0.50
N PHE A 318 -8.90 -3.55 -1.41
CA PHE A 318 -9.01 -2.73 -2.62
C PHE A 318 -10.17 -3.19 -3.49
N GLU A 319 -10.39 -4.50 -3.62
CA GLU A 319 -11.55 -5.07 -4.32
C GLU A 319 -12.87 -4.63 -3.68
N LEU A 320 -13.00 -4.73 -2.36
CA LEU A 320 -14.22 -4.37 -1.66
C LEU A 320 -14.50 -2.85 -1.72
N GLN A 321 -13.48 -2.01 -1.58
CA GLN A 321 -13.59 -0.56 -1.76
C GLN A 321 -14.07 -0.22 -3.18
N THR A 322 -13.50 -0.88 -4.19
CA THR A 322 -13.82 -0.59 -5.60
C THR A 322 -15.19 -1.10 -6.02
N LYS A 323 -15.64 -2.26 -5.51
CA LYS A 323 -17.02 -2.73 -5.67
C LYS A 323 -18.03 -1.75 -5.09
N TRP A 324 -17.73 -1.21 -3.91
CA TRP A 324 -18.59 -0.19 -3.29
C TRP A 324 -18.63 1.09 -4.13
N ILE A 325 -17.47 1.62 -4.51
CA ILE A 325 -17.36 2.82 -5.35
C ILE A 325 -18.13 2.64 -6.67
N ALA A 326 -17.94 1.53 -7.37
CA ALA A 326 -18.61 1.25 -8.62
C ALA A 326 -20.14 1.20 -8.43
N GLY A 327 -20.62 0.46 -7.44
CA GLY A 327 -22.06 0.38 -7.16
C GLY A 327 -22.67 1.74 -6.77
N VAL A 328 -21.93 2.62 -6.10
CA VAL A 328 -22.38 3.99 -5.82
C VAL A 328 -22.46 4.83 -7.10
N LEU A 329 -21.44 4.77 -7.97
CA LEU A 329 -21.42 5.53 -9.23
C LEU A 329 -22.50 5.11 -10.22
N SER A 330 -22.91 3.83 -10.18
CA SER A 330 -24.00 3.28 -10.99
C SER A 330 -25.40 3.57 -10.43
N GLY A 331 -25.46 4.04 -9.18
CA GLY A 331 -26.71 4.23 -8.44
C GLY A 331 -27.30 2.92 -7.89
N ARG A 332 -26.60 1.79 -8.01
CA ARG A 332 -27.01 0.51 -7.39
C ARG A 332 -26.92 0.55 -5.87
N ILE A 333 -25.95 1.31 -5.34
CA ILE A 333 -25.73 1.50 -3.91
C ILE A 333 -26.00 2.98 -3.59
N THR A 334 -26.91 3.22 -2.66
CA THR A 334 -27.15 4.57 -2.14
C THR A 334 -26.05 4.93 -1.15
N LEU A 335 -25.40 6.07 -1.37
CA LEU A 335 -24.47 6.65 -0.42
C LEU A 335 -25.24 7.49 0.60
N GLU A 336 -24.73 7.53 1.82
CA GLU A 336 -25.18 8.40 2.90
C GLU A 336 -25.16 9.89 2.47
N SER A 337 -26.01 10.72 3.10
CA SER A 337 -26.02 12.16 2.86
C SER A 337 -24.70 12.82 3.29
N THR A 338 -24.43 14.03 2.79
CA THR A 338 -23.22 14.77 3.15
C THR A 338 -23.16 15.02 4.66
N GLU A 339 -24.29 15.30 5.29
CA GLU A 339 -24.44 15.52 6.72
C GLU A 339 -24.13 14.25 7.53
N GLU A 340 -24.68 13.11 7.12
CA GLU A 340 -24.43 11.81 7.77
C GLU A 340 -22.97 11.38 7.64
N MET A 341 -22.38 11.52 6.44
CA MET A 341 -20.97 11.25 6.21
C MET A 341 -20.07 12.14 7.08
N THR A 342 -20.41 13.43 7.19
CA THR A 342 -19.64 14.37 8.02
C THR A 342 -19.74 14.02 9.50
N ALA A 343 -20.94 13.68 9.99
CA ALA A 343 -21.14 13.27 11.38
C ALA A 343 -20.38 11.97 11.72
N ASP A 344 -20.34 10.98 10.81
CA ASP A 344 -19.55 9.76 10.99
C ASP A 344 -18.05 10.05 11.12
N ILE A 345 -17.52 10.93 10.27
CA ILE A 345 -16.12 11.35 10.31
C ILE A 345 -15.79 12.06 11.62
N GLU A 346 -16.64 12.98 12.07
CA GLU A 346 -16.47 13.70 13.33
C GLU A 346 -16.51 12.75 14.53
N ALA A 347 -17.43 11.78 14.53
CA ALA A 347 -17.50 10.75 15.56
C ALA A 347 -16.24 9.87 15.57
N PHE A 348 -15.74 9.47 14.40
CA PHE A 348 -14.50 8.71 14.27
C PHE A 348 -13.28 9.52 14.75
N TYR A 349 -13.16 10.79 14.37
CA TYR A 349 -12.05 11.63 14.84
C TYR A 349 -12.09 11.86 16.36
N SER A 350 -13.29 12.05 16.91
CA SER A 350 -13.50 12.18 18.35
C SER A 350 -13.11 10.90 19.10
N SER A 351 -13.38 9.71 18.54
CA SER A 351 -13.01 8.44 19.17
C SER A 351 -11.48 8.23 19.19
N LEU A 352 -10.78 8.62 18.11
CA LEU A 352 -9.33 8.60 18.06
C LEU A 352 -8.71 9.55 19.10
N GLU A 353 -9.26 10.76 19.22
CA GLU A 353 -8.81 11.76 20.21
C GLU A 353 -9.04 11.25 21.63
N ALA A 354 -10.22 10.72 21.93
CA ALA A 354 -10.55 10.14 23.23
C ALA A 354 -9.62 8.96 23.61
N ALA A 355 -9.17 8.18 22.62
CA ALA A 355 -8.21 7.10 22.80
C ALA A 355 -6.74 7.57 22.83
N GLY A 356 -6.48 8.88 22.68
CA GLY A 356 -5.13 9.44 22.62
C GLY A 356 -4.34 9.00 21.39
N ILE A 357 -5.02 8.62 20.30
CA ILE A 357 -4.41 8.13 19.05
C ILE A 357 -4.08 9.33 18.15
N PRO A 358 -2.79 9.57 17.83
CA PRO A 358 -2.39 10.68 16.96
C PRO A 358 -2.97 10.63 15.53
N LYS A 359 -3.13 11.81 14.90
CA LYS A 359 -3.67 11.97 13.52
C LYS A 359 -3.03 11.03 12.49
N ARG A 360 -1.71 10.80 12.54
CA ARG A 360 -1.00 9.86 11.65
C ARG A 360 -1.47 8.40 11.65
N TYR A 361 -2.26 7.99 12.64
CA TYR A 361 -2.84 6.65 12.71
C TYR A 361 -4.30 6.59 12.26
N THR A 362 -4.84 7.67 11.70
CA THR A 362 -6.25 7.74 11.26
C THR A 362 -6.63 6.63 10.28
N HIS A 363 -5.72 6.21 9.41
CA HIS A 363 -5.94 5.15 8.42
C HIS A 363 -5.33 3.80 8.83
N ARG A 364 -4.93 3.64 10.10
CA ARG A 364 -4.36 2.38 10.58
C ARG A 364 -5.49 1.45 11.03
N MET A 365 -5.58 0.25 10.44
CA MET A 365 -6.65 -0.70 10.77
C MET A 365 -6.19 -1.87 11.66
N GLU A 366 -5.05 -2.50 11.37
CA GLU A 366 -4.59 -3.68 12.13
C GLU A 366 -5.69 -4.76 12.18
N ASP A 367 -6.18 -5.12 13.36
CA ASP A 367 -7.19 -6.18 13.52
C ASP A 367 -8.59 -5.73 13.09
N SER A 368 -8.89 -4.42 13.09
CA SER A 368 -10.20 -3.88 12.68
C SER A 368 -10.43 -3.92 11.16
N GLN A 369 -9.42 -4.33 10.38
CA GLN A 369 -9.53 -4.38 8.92
C GLN A 369 -10.67 -5.28 8.46
N TYR A 370 -10.93 -6.38 9.15
CA TYR A 370 -11.93 -7.36 8.73
C TYR A 370 -13.35 -6.91 9.09
N GLU A 371 -13.53 -6.13 10.15
CA GLU A 371 -14.82 -5.47 10.42
C GLU A 371 -15.14 -4.46 9.32
N TYR A 372 -14.14 -3.70 8.88
CA TYR A 372 -14.27 -2.77 7.76
C TYR A 372 -14.53 -3.49 6.42
N ASP A 373 -13.78 -4.56 6.14
CA ASP A 373 -13.95 -5.35 4.92
C ASP A 373 -15.33 -6.04 4.90
N ASP A 374 -15.80 -6.62 6.02
CA ASP A 374 -17.14 -7.22 6.13
C ASP A 374 -18.24 -6.17 5.98
N TRP A 375 -18.03 -4.94 6.50
CA TRP A 375 -18.92 -3.82 6.26
C TRP A 375 -19.00 -3.42 4.78
N LEU A 376 -17.85 -3.30 4.10
CA LEU A 376 -17.80 -3.03 2.65
C LEU A 376 -18.45 -4.15 1.84
N ALA A 377 -18.23 -5.41 2.24
CA ALA A 377 -18.83 -6.57 1.60
C ALA A 377 -20.36 -6.52 1.70
N ALA A 378 -20.89 -6.25 2.89
CA ALA A 378 -22.32 -6.06 3.11
C ALA A 378 -22.89 -4.90 2.26
N LYS A 379 -22.19 -3.75 2.21
CA LYS A 379 -22.59 -2.60 1.37
C LYS A 379 -22.61 -2.95 -0.12
N SER A 380 -21.68 -3.78 -0.57
CA SER A 380 -21.49 -4.12 -1.98
C SER A 380 -22.29 -5.34 -2.45
N GLY A 381 -22.95 -6.05 -1.53
CA GLY A 381 -23.61 -7.34 -1.81
C GLY A 381 -22.63 -8.48 -2.06
N SER A 382 -21.43 -8.42 -1.47
CA SER A 382 -20.42 -9.47 -1.51
C SER A 382 -20.46 -10.35 -0.25
N PRO A 383 -19.99 -11.61 -0.32
CA PRO A 383 -19.78 -12.43 0.87
C PRO A 383 -18.78 -11.77 1.84
N PRO A 384 -18.90 -12.00 3.16
CA PRO A 384 -17.90 -11.57 4.13
C PRO A 384 -16.56 -12.26 3.86
N VAL A 385 -15.48 -11.70 4.43
CA VAL A 385 -14.14 -12.26 4.33
C VAL A 385 -14.10 -13.66 4.95
N GLU A 386 -13.44 -14.59 4.26
CA GLU A 386 -13.39 -15.99 4.67
C GLU A 386 -12.64 -16.16 6.02
N GLU A 387 -13.18 -16.95 6.95
CA GLU A 387 -12.60 -17.11 8.29
C GLU A 387 -11.16 -17.67 8.25
N TRP A 388 -10.86 -18.59 7.33
CA TRP A 388 -9.49 -19.10 7.17
C TRP A 388 -8.50 -17.99 6.79
N ARG A 389 -8.95 -16.94 6.09
CA ARG A 389 -8.10 -15.82 5.68
C ARG A 389 -7.79 -14.93 6.87
N LYS A 390 -8.80 -14.64 7.69
CA LYS A 390 -8.67 -13.90 8.96
C LYS A 390 -7.68 -14.62 9.87
N GLU A 391 -7.85 -15.93 10.05
CA GLU A 391 -6.98 -16.73 10.91
C GLU A 391 -5.55 -16.84 10.35
N MET A 392 -5.39 -17.03 9.04
CA MET A 392 -4.08 -17.11 8.39
C MET A 392 -3.28 -15.80 8.56
N TYR A 393 -3.95 -14.64 8.50
CA TYR A 393 -3.32 -13.35 8.79
C TYR A 393 -2.82 -13.26 10.23
N LEU A 394 -3.65 -13.65 11.20
CA LEU A 394 -3.29 -13.65 12.62
C LEU A 394 -2.14 -14.61 12.93
N VAL A 395 -2.19 -15.84 12.42
CA VAL A 395 -1.13 -16.85 12.61
C VAL A 395 0.18 -16.37 11.99
N THR A 396 0.15 -15.86 10.75
CA THR A 396 1.33 -15.32 10.08
C THR A 396 1.90 -14.12 10.84
N GLY A 397 1.04 -13.23 11.35
CA GLY A 397 1.43 -12.10 12.17
C GLY A 397 2.15 -12.52 13.45
N ARG A 398 1.61 -13.51 14.18
CA ARG A 398 2.25 -14.09 15.37
C ARG A 398 3.60 -14.72 15.03
N ARG A 399 3.68 -15.52 13.97
CA ARG A 399 4.93 -16.15 13.54
C ARG A 399 5.99 -15.13 13.13
N ARG A 400 5.62 -14.09 12.39
CA ARG A 400 6.56 -13.01 12.06
C ARG A 400 7.12 -12.35 13.32
N MET A 401 6.34 -12.20 14.38
CA MET A 401 6.82 -11.62 15.64
C MET A 401 7.70 -12.58 16.45
N SER A 402 7.41 -13.88 16.47
CA SER A 402 8.14 -14.87 17.28
C SER A 402 9.35 -15.47 16.58
N MET A 403 9.29 -15.61 15.25
CA MET A 403 10.28 -16.29 14.40
C MET A 403 10.50 -15.49 13.11
N PRO A 404 10.94 -14.22 13.20
CA PRO A 404 11.05 -13.33 12.04
C PRO A 404 12.01 -13.83 10.96
N ASP A 405 12.99 -14.67 11.32
CA ASP A 405 13.99 -15.19 10.38
C ASP A 405 13.50 -16.41 9.59
N THR A 406 12.50 -17.16 10.09
CA THR A 406 12.05 -18.43 9.48
C THR A 406 10.58 -18.46 9.09
N TYR A 407 9.76 -17.47 9.49
CA TYR A 407 8.30 -17.52 9.28
C TYR A 407 7.86 -17.67 7.80
N ARG A 408 8.73 -17.28 6.85
CA ARG A 408 8.47 -17.40 5.41
C ARG A 408 8.67 -18.83 4.89
N ASP A 409 9.45 -19.64 5.59
CA ASP A 409 9.83 -21.00 5.20
C ASP A 409 9.25 -22.06 6.13
N GLU A 410 8.85 -21.68 7.36
CA GLU A 410 8.30 -22.56 8.39
C GLU A 410 6.91 -22.08 8.86
N TRP A 411 5.90 -22.94 8.72
CA TRP A 411 4.51 -22.65 9.08
C TRP A 411 3.79 -23.90 9.63
N GLU A 412 2.72 -23.69 10.42
CA GLU A 412 1.95 -24.76 11.10
C GLU A 412 0.43 -24.67 10.85
N ASP A 413 0.02 -23.99 9.78
CA ASP A 413 -1.37 -23.74 9.40
C ASP A 413 -1.75 -24.43 8.07
N GLU A 414 -1.28 -25.67 7.89
CA GLU A 414 -1.54 -26.47 6.68
C GLU A 414 -3.03 -26.83 6.53
N ASP A 415 -3.76 -26.88 7.65
CA ASP A 415 -5.21 -27.03 7.72
C ASP A 415 -5.94 -25.82 7.13
N LEU A 416 -5.56 -24.59 7.49
CA LEU A 416 -6.14 -23.35 6.93
C LEU A 416 -5.90 -23.27 5.42
N ARG A 417 -4.72 -23.71 4.96
CA ARG A 417 -4.42 -23.79 3.52
C ARG A 417 -5.32 -24.79 2.82
N SER A 418 -5.54 -25.95 3.43
CA SER A 418 -6.42 -26.99 2.90
C SER A 418 -7.86 -26.48 2.76
N LEU A 419 -8.36 -25.72 3.75
CA LEU A 419 -9.67 -25.06 3.69
C LEU A 419 -9.74 -24.05 2.54
N ALA A 420 -8.74 -23.18 2.41
CA ALA A 420 -8.67 -22.22 1.31
C ALA A 420 -8.73 -22.92 -0.06
N TYR A 421 -7.99 -24.02 -0.25
CA TYR A 421 -8.01 -24.79 -1.49
C TYR A 421 -9.37 -25.44 -1.77
N GLN A 422 -10.02 -25.99 -0.73
CA GLN A 422 -11.35 -26.58 -0.88
C GLN A 422 -12.36 -25.52 -1.33
N GLU A 423 -12.37 -24.35 -0.70
CA GLU A 423 -13.27 -23.25 -1.05
C GLU A 423 -13.00 -22.71 -2.46
N PHE A 424 -11.74 -22.46 -2.81
CA PHE A 424 -11.38 -22.08 -4.18
C PHE A 424 -11.74 -23.14 -5.21
N ASN A 425 -11.73 -24.43 -4.87
CA ASN A 425 -12.16 -25.49 -5.77
C ASN A 425 -13.69 -25.61 -5.85
N LEU A 426 -14.42 -25.35 -4.77
CA LEU A 426 -15.88 -25.28 -4.78
C LEU A 426 -16.37 -24.13 -5.64
N LEU A 427 -15.72 -22.96 -5.56
CA LEU A 427 -15.98 -21.82 -6.45
C LEU A 427 -15.75 -22.15 -7.95
N LYS A 428 -14.90 -23.15 -8.24
CA LYS A 428 -14.71 -23.64 -9.63
C LYS A 428 -15.82 -24.56 -10.11
N LEU A 429 -16.58 -25.17 -9.19
CA LEU A 429 -17.61 -26.19 -9.47
C LEU A 429 -19.04 -25.63 -9.42
N SER A 430 -19.25 -24.45 -8.84
CA SER A 430 -20.56 -23.82 -8.63
C SER A 430 -21.04 -22.90 -9.76
N VAL A 431 -20.42 -22.98 -10.96
CA VAL A 431 -20.81 -22.23 -12.17
C VAL A 431 -21.01 -23.15 -13.36
#